data_AF-A0A7Y6IXG3-F1
#
_entry.id   AF-A0A7Y6IXG3-F1
#
_cell.length_a   1.000
_cell.length_b   1.000
_cell.length_c   1.000
_cell.angle_alpha   90.00
_cell.angle_beta   90.00
_cell.angle_gamma   90.00
#
_symmetry.space_group_name_H-M   'P 1'
#
loop_
_entity.id
_entity.type
_entity.pdbx_description
1 polymer ?
#
loop_
_entity_poly.entity_id
_entity_poly.type
_entity_poly.pdbx_seq_one_letter_code
_entity_poly.pdbx_strand_id
1 'polypeptide(L)'
;MLSRVPASHKVVLGVCGLLGVLYLARWLSGAEVYVRGPFFWLLLAVKVTAVALAIGASFEGIRRSRRGEHPEPISGEAVDDSHRRQLQGSVGIGFVAFPLLSSIFYMFAATDGGYPHTAGPLDLAAYASTGVMFVALIAMLTWMWKMGMR
;
A
#
# COMPACT_ATOMS: atom_id res chain seq x y z
N MET A 1 -13.92 -14.98 8.04
CA MET A 1 -12.61 -14.73 7.38
C MET A 1 -11.84 -13.56 8.00
N LEU A 2 -12.46 -12.41 8.29
CA LEU A 2 -11.75 -11.25 8.89
C LEU A 2 -11.14 -11.51 10.28
N SER A 3 -11.71 -12.39 11.12
CA SER A 3 -11.20 -12.62 12.48
C SER A 3 -9.73 -13.07 12.52
N ARG A 4 -9.25 -13.76 11.49
CA ARG A 4 -7.91 -14.35 11.39
C ARG A 4 -6.81 -13.42 10.86
N VAL A 5 -7.18 -12.20 10.44
CA VAL A 5 -6.22 -11.19 9.94
C VAL A 5 -5.61 -10.44 11.14
N PRO A 6 -4.28 -10.22 11.19
CA PRO A 6 -3.65 -9.45 12.26
C PRO A 6 -4.32 -8.08 12.44
N ALA A 7 -4.43 -7.59 13.67
CA ALA A 7 -5.06 -6.30 13.95
C ALA A 7 -4.42 -5.17 13.13
N SER A 8 -3.09 -5.16 13.01
CA SER A 8 -2.36 -4.20 12.17
C SER A 8 -2.80 -4.23 10.70
N HIS A 9 -3.02 -5.42 10.15
CA HIS A 9 -3.46 -5.62 8.77
C HIS A 9 -4.90 -5.13 8.57
N LYS A 10 -5.79 -5.36 9.55
CA LYS A 10 -7.16 -4.83 9.54
C LYS A 10 -7.19 -3.31 9.54
N VAL A 11 -6.31 -2.68 10.34
CA VAL A 11 -6.20 -1.22 10.39
C VAL A 11 -5.77 -0.67 9.04
N VAL A 12 -4.72 -1.25 8.42
CA VAL A 12 -4.27 -0.82 7.07
C VAL A 12 -5.41 -0.96 6.04
N LEU A 13 -6.12 -2.08 6.04
CA LEU A 13 -7.27 -2.30 5.16
C LEU A 13 -8.41 -1.31 5.43
N GLY A 14 -8.69 -1.00 6.70
CA GLY A 14 -9.70 -0.02 7.09
C GLY A 14 -9.36 1.38 6.59
N VAL A 15 -8.10 1.80 6.70
CA VAL A 15 -7.63 3.09 6.16
C VAL A 15 -7.69 3.09 4.63
N CYS A 16 -7.34 1.98 3.97
CA CYS A 16 -7.51 1.86 2.51
C CYS A 16 -9.00 1.91 2.09
N GLY A 17 -9.89 1.32 2.89
CA GLY A 17 -11.33 1.43 2.69
C GLY A 17 -11.82 2.87 2.84
N LEU A 18 -11.33 3.59 3.86
CA LEU A 18 -11.61 5.01 4.04
C LEU A 18 -11.14 5.83 2.83
N LEU A 19 -9.98 5.54 2.25
CA LEU A 19 -9.56 6.18 1.00
C LEU A 19 -10.59 5.97 -0.11
N GLY A 20 -11.11 4.75 -0.29
CA GLY A 20 -12.17 4.45 -1.25
C GLY A 20 -13.43 5.28 -1.02
N VAL A 21 -13.87 5.41 0.23
CA VAL A 21 -15.01 6.25 0.61
C VAL A 21 -14.75 7.73 0.29
N LEU A 22 -13.55 8.23 0.58
CA LEU A 22 -13.18 9.62 0.28
C LEU A 22 -13.11 9.89 -1.22
N TYR A 23 -12.62 8.93 -2.02
CA TYR A 23 -12.66 9.03 -3.48
C TYR A 23 -14.09 9.07 -4.01
N LEU A 24 -14.98 8.22 -3.48
CA LEU A 24 -16.38 8.22 -3.85
C LEU A 24 -17.08 9.53 -3.46
N ALA A 25 -16.84 10.02 -2.24
CA ALA A 25 -17.39 11.30 -1.77
C ALA A 25 -16.90 12.47 -2.64
N ARG A 26 -15.60 12.49 -2.99
CA ARG A 26 -15.03 13.49 -3.91
C ARG A 26 -15.72 13.41 -5.27
N TRP A 27 -15.85 12.22 -5.84
CA TRP A 27 -16.50 12.01 -7.14
C TRP A 27 -17.95 12.49 -7.14
N LEU A 28 -18.73 12.14 -6.11
CA LEU A 28 -20.13 12.59 -5.96
C LEU A 28 -20.26 14.10 -5.75
N SER A 29 -19.28 14.74 -5.10
CA SER A 29 -19.29 16.19 -4.88
C SER A 29 -18.95 17.01 -6.12
N GLY A 30 -18.43 16.39 -7.19
CA GLY A 30 -17.94 17.10 -8.37
C GLY A 30 -16.69 17.96 -8.12
N ALA A 31 -15.99 17.77 -7.00
CA ALA A 31 -14.82 18.57 -6.64
C ALA A 31 -13.70 18.40 -7.67
N GLU A 32 -13.23 19.53 -8.23
CA GLU A 32 -12.22 19.55 -9.29
C GLU A 32 -10.96 18.78 -8.93
N VAL A 33 -10.42 18.04 -9.90
CA VAL A 33 -9.25 17.17 -9.73
C VAL A 33 -7.96 17.99 -9.49
N TYR A 34 -7.90 19.18 -10.09
CA TYR A 34 -6.68 19.98 -10.26
C TYR A 34 -6.47 21.07 -9.20
N VAL A 35 -7.40 21.20 -8.23
CA VAL A 35 -7.32 22.23 -7.18
C VAL A 35 -6.91 21.59 -5.85
N ARG A 36 -5.98 22.24 -5.13
CA ARG A 36 -5.57 21.88 -3.77
C ARG A 36 -6.63 22.26 -2.72
N GLY A 37 -7.85 21.74 -2.89
CA GLY A 37 -8.99 21.96 -1.99
C GLY A 37 -8.98 21.06 -0.74
N PRO A 38 -10.03 21.10 0.08
CA PRO A 38 -10.13 20.30 1.31
C PRO A 38 -9.94 18.79 1.07
N PHE A 39 -10.52 18.25 -0.01
CA PHE A 39 -10.35 16.85 -0.40
C PHE A 39 -8.90 16.49 -0.74
N PHE A 40 -8.11 17.42 -1.28
CA PHE A 40 -6.69 17.19 -1.57
C PHE A 40 -5.93 16.91 -0.27
N TRP A 41 -6.05 17.79 0.73
CA TRP A 41 -5.35 17.66 2.00
C TRP A 41 -5.83 16.45 2.81
N LEU A 42 -7.14 16.19 2.79
CA LEU A 42 -7.70 15.03 3.47
C LEU A 42 -7.21 13.71 2.84
N LEU A 43 -7.24 13.60 1.51
CA LEU A 43 -6.69 12.43 0.81
C LEU A 43 -5.19 12.28 1.05
N LEU A 44 -4.43 13.38 1.05
CA LEU A 44 -3.00 13.35 1.34
C LEU A 44 -2.73 12.82 2.75
N ALA A 45 -3.39 13.36 3.77
CA ALA A 45 -3.24 12.94 5.16
C ALA A 45 -3.53 11.43 5.30
N VAL A 46 -4.66 10.97 4.77
CA VAL A 46 -5.04 9.55 4.87
C VAL A 46 -4.06 8.66 4.09
N LYS A 47 -3.58 9.06 2.91
CA LYS A 47 -2.57 8.30 2.15
C LYS A 47 -1.25 8.20 2.91
N VAL A 48 -0.75 9.30 3.47
CA VAL A 48 0.49 9.31 4.27
C VAL A 48 0.35 8.40 5.49
N THR A 49 -0.78 8.47 6.20
CA THR A 49 -1.08 7.58 7.32
C THR A 49 -1.14 6.11 6.87
N ALA A 50 -1.79 5.82 5.73
CA ALA A 50 -1.87 4.47 5.18
C ALA A 50 -0.49 3.90 4.84
N VAL A 51 0.38 4.71 4.21
CA VAL A 51 1.77 4.33 3.91
C VAL A 51 2.55 4.02 5.19
N ALA A 52 2.49 4.90 6.18
CA ALA A 52 3.20 4.72 7.45
C ALA A 52 2.74 3.43 8.17
N LEU A 53 1.42 3.18 8.20
CA LEU A 53 0.85 1.98 8.80
C LEU A 53 1.20 0.71 8.02
N ALA A 54 1.19 0.76 6.69
CA ALA A 54 1.56 -0.38 5.83
C ALA A 54 3.03 -0.78 6.03
N ILE A 55 3.94 0.20 6.05
CA ILE A 55 5.37 -0.04 6.32
C ILE A 55 5.56 -0.56 7.74
N GLY A 56 4.91 0.06 8.74
CA GLY A 56 4.99 -0.36 10.14
C GLY A 56 4.49 -1.79 10.36
N ALA A 57 3.33 -2.13 9.80
CA ALA A 57 2.74 -3.47 9.90
C ALA A 57 3.60 -4.52 9.18
N SER A 58 4.20 -4.17 8.04
CA SER A 58 5.13 -5.03 7.32
C SER A 58 6.39 -5.32 8.15
N PHE A 59 7.00 -4.27 8.71
CA PHE A 59 8.21 -4.41 9.52
C PHE A 59 7.95 -5.18 10.82
N GLU A 60 6.83 -4.91 11.48
CA GLU A 60 6.41 -5.66 12.67
C GLU A 60 6.20 -7.14 12.35
N GLY A 61 5.55 -7.46 11.23
CA GLY A 61 5.33 -8.83 10.80
C GLY A 61 6.64 -9.58 10.49
N ILE A 62 7.59 -8.93 9.83
CA ILE A 62 8.94 -9.48 9.60
C ILE A 62 9.69 -9.67 10.92
N ARG A 63 9.60 -8.70 11.84
CA ARG A 63 10.26 -8.77 13.15
C ARG A 63 9.69 -9.90 14.01
N ARG A 64 8.37 -10.11 14.01
CA ARG A 64 7.71 -11.23 14.72
C ARG A 64 8.11 -12.58 14.12
N SER A 65 8.15 -12.68 12.79
CA SER A 65 8.65 -13.88 12.10
C SER A 65 10.10 -14.21 12.51
N ARG A 66 11.00 -13.22 12.58
CA ARG A 66 12.39 -13.42 13.04
C ARG A 66 12.51 -13.83 14.51
N ARG A 67 11.50 -13.56 15.33
CA ARG A 67 11.46 -13.94 16.75
C ARG A 67 10.84 -15.31 17.00
N GLY A 68 10.37 -16.00 15.96
CA GLY A 68 9.61 -17.25 16.10
C GLY A 68 8.18 -17.05 16.61
N GLU A 69 7.69 -15.81 16.66
CA GLU A 69 6.32 -15.48 17.08
C GLU A 69 5.37 -15.67 15.89
N HIS A 70 5.01 -16.93 15.62
CA HIS A 70 4.12 -17.32 14.53
C HIS A 70 2.66 -17.43 15.00
N PRO A 71 1.69 -16.99 14.18
CA PRO A 71 0.28 -17.25 14.47
C PRO A 71 0.03 -18.76 14.46
N GLU A 72 -0.87 -19.22 15.33
CA GLU A 72 -1.20 -20.66 15.42
C GLU A 72 -1.54 -21.25 14.05
N PRO A 73 -1.01 -22.46 13.74
CA PRO A 73 -1.32 -23.15 12.50
C PRO A 73 -2.82 -23.46 12.45
N ILE A 74 -3.42 -23.29 11.27
CA ILE A 74 -4.81 -23.69 11.04
C ILE A 74 -4.88 -25.22 11.06
N SER A 75 -6.01 -25.81 11.46
CA SER A 75 -6.17 -27.27 11.48
C SER A 75 -5.83 -27.88 10.12
N GLY A 76 -4.80 -28.74 10.09
CA GLY A 76 -4.29 -29.39 8.88
C GLY A 76 -3.17 -28.64 8.14
N GLU A 77 -2.75 -27.47 8.62
CA GLU A 77 -1.62 -26.70 8.10
C GLU A 77 -0.31 -27.14 8.76
N ALA A 78 0.77 -27.33 7.99
CA ALA A 78 2.08 -27.61 8.55
C ALA A 78 2.62 -26.38 9.30
N VAL A 79 3.45 -26.60 10.33
CA VAL A 79 4.05 -25.50 11.12
C VAL A 79 4.82 -24.52 10.21
N ASP A 80 5.52 -25.03 9.19
CA ASP A 80 6.25 -24.22 8.21
C ASP A 80 5.35 -23.34 7.32
N ASP A 81 4.11 -23.77 7.07
CA ASP A 81 3.16 -23.01 6.24
C ASP A 81 2.60 -21.80 7.00
N SER A 82 2.47 -21.89 8.33
CA SER A 82 2.07 -20.76 9.18
C SER A 82 3.07 -19.61 9.14
N HIS A 83 4.38 -19.96 9.10
CA HIS A 83 5.47 -19.00 8.98
C HIS A 83 5.50 -18.34 7.60
N ARG A 84 5.37 -19.13 6.52
CA ARG A 84 5.28 -18.63 5.15
C ARG A 84 4.10 -17.68 4.98
N ARG A 85 2.92 -18.03 5.51
CA ARG A 85 1.72 -17.19 5.47
C ARG A 85 1.93 -15.84 6.17
N GLN A 86 2.57 -15.83 7.34
CA GLN A 86 2.84 -14.59 8.07
C GLN A 86 3.79 -13.67 7.30
N LEU A 87 4.88 -14.22 6.74
CA LEU A 87 5.82 -13.47 5.91
C LEU A 87 5.14 -12.93 4.65
N GLN A 88 4.34 -13.75 3.97
CA GLN A 88 3.59 -13.34 2.78
C GLN A 88 2.58 -12.23 3.08
N GLY A 89 1.81 -12.35 4.17
CA GLY A 89 0.87 -11.30 4.58
C GLY A 89 1.57 -9.98 4.88
N SER A 90 2.71 -10.04 5.59
CA SER A 90 3.49 -8.86 5.97
C SER A 90 4.15 -8.18 4.77
N VAL A 91 4.72 -8.97 3.85
CA VAL A 91 5.28 -8.46 2.59
C VAL A 91 4.19 -7.89 1.69
N GLY A 92 3.06 -8.58 1.57
CA GLY A 92 1.91 -8.12 0.79
C GLY A 92 1.33 -6.81 1.30
N ILE A 93 1.25 -6.61 2.62
CA ILE A 93 0.86 -5.32 3.20
C ILE A 93 1.92 -4.25 2.98
N GLY A 94 3.21 -4.57 3.09
CA GLY A 94 4.28 -3.65 2.74
C GLY A 94 4.17 -3.19 1.27
N PHE A 95 3.74 -4.07 0.39
CA PHE A 95 3.54 -3.76 -1.02
C PHE A 95 2.46 -2.70 -1.27
N VAL A 96 1.44 -2.60 -0.41
CA VAL A 96 0.39 -1.56 -0.49
C VAL A 96 0.96 -0.14 -0.38
N ALA A 97 2.12 0.04 0.25
CA ALA A 97 2.76 1.35 0.37
C ALA A 97 3.20 1.93 -0.99
N PHE A 98 3.63 1.10 -1.95
CA PHE A 98 4.14 1.56 -3.25
C PHE A 98 3.08 2.28 -4.12
N PRO A 99 1.89 1.70 -4.40
CA PRO A 99 0.86 2.39 -5.18
C PRO A 99 0.33 3.63 -4.46
N LEU A 100 0.28 3.62 -3.12
CA LEU A 100 -0.11 4.80 -2.33
C LEU A 100 0.92 5.92 -2.47
N LEU A 101 2.21 5.61 -2.38
CA LEU A 101 3.29 6.57 -2.53
C LEU A 101 3.33 7.15 -3.96
N SER A 102 3.19 6.29 -4.97
CA SER A 102 3.06 6.73 -6.37
C SER A 102 1.87 7.65 -6.55
N SER A 103 0.71 7.30 -5.99
CA SER A 103 -0.49 8.13 -6.04
C SER A 103 -0.32 9.49 -5.35
N ILE A 104 0.50 9.60 -4.30
CA ILE A 104 0.85 10.89 -3.68
C ILE A 104 1.63 11.76 -4.67
N PHE A 105 2.65 11.21 -5.34
CA PHE A 105 3.42 11.96 -6.35
C PHE A 105 2.55 12.45 -7.50
N TYR A 106 1.66 11.60 -8.03
CA TYR A 106 0.69 12.01 -9.04
C TYR A 106 -0.25 13.12 -8.56
N MET A 107 -0.65 13.10 -7.28
CA MET A 107 -1.50 14.16 -6.73
C MET A 107 -0.78 15.51 -6.72
N PHE A 108 0.50 15.53 -6.36
CA PHE A 108 1.31 16.75 -6.42
C PHE A 108 1.55 17.21 -7.85
N ALA A 109 1.93 16.30 -8.75
CA ALA A 109 2.14 16.60 -10.17
C ALA A 109 0.89 17.20 -10.83
N ALA A 110 -0.29 16.60 -10.59
CA ALA A 110 -1.56 17.07 -11.15
C ALA A 110 -2.00 18.45 -10.61
N THR A 111 -1.43 18.94 -9.52
CA THR A 111 -1.78 20.23 -8.90
C THR A 111 -0.63 21.22 -8.91
N ASP A 112 0.43 20.96 -9.68
CA ASP A 112 1.62 21.82 -9.75
C ASP A 112 1.44 23.02 -10.70
N GLY A 113 0.39 23.02 -11.53
CA GLY A 113 0.12 24.12 -12.47
C GLY A 113 1.21 24.30 -13.54
N GLY A 114 2.07 23.30 -13.72
CA GLY A 114 3.15 23.31 -14.71
C GLY A 114 2.64 23.37 -16.15
N TYR A 115 3.50 23.82 -17.06
CA TYR A 115 3.16 23.91 -18.48
C TYR A 115 2.77 22.53 -19.03
N PRO A 116 1.61 22.40 -19.70
CA PRO A 116 1.05 21.10 -20.12
C PRO A 116 1.88 20.38 -21.19
N HIS A 117 2.89 21.04 -21.76
CA HIS A 117 3.73 20.52 -22.84
C HIS A 117 5.14 20.12 -22.36
N THR A 118 5.46 20.29 -21.09
CA THR A 118 6.79 19.97 -20.54
C THR A 118 6.65 19.22 -19.22
N ALA A 119 7.27 18.04 -19.12
CA ALA A 119 7.30 17.27 -17.89
C ALA A 119 8.07 18.04 -16.80
N GLY A 120 7.39 18.34 -15.70
CA GLY A 120 8.00 18.92 -14.51
C GLY A 120 8.79 17.89 -13.70
N PRO A 121 9.59 18.34 -12.71
CA PRO A 121 10.31 17.43 -11.81
C PRO A 121 9.37 16.49 -11.04
N LEU A 122 8.14 16.94 -10.72
CA LEU A 122 7.12 16.11 -10.07
C LEU A 122 6.52 15.06 -11.02
N ASP A 123 6.39 15.35 -12.32
CA ASP A 123 5.95 14.35 -13.31
C ASP A 123 7.00 13.25 -13.47
N LEU A 124 8.29 13.63 -13.52
CA LEU A 124 9.40 12.67 -13.56
C LEU A 124 9.43 11.79 -12.31
N ALA A 125 9.22 12.38 -11.12
CA ALA A 125 9.11 11.63 -9.88
C ALA A 125 7.91 10.67 -9.88
N ALA A 126 6.77 11.10 -10.41
CA ALA A 126 5.59 10.24 -10.57
C ALA A 126 5.89 9.06 -11.51
N TYR A 127 6.47 9.30 -12.69
CA TYR A 127 6.85 8.22 -13.62
C TYR A 127 7.90 7.27 -13.04
N ALA A 128 8.93 7.80 -12.38
CA ALA A 128 9.94 6.99 -11.71
C ALA A 128 9.31 6.13 -10.61
N SER A 129 8.38 6.69 -9.81
CA SER A 129 7.68 5.93 -8.77
C SER A 129 6.85 4.77 -9.34
N THR A 130 6.22 4.97 -10.49
CA THR A 130 5.49 3.91 -11.21
C THR A 130 6.45 2.82 -11.68
N GLY A 131 7.60 3.18 -12.25
CA GLY A 131 8.63 2.22 -12.63
C GLY A 131 9.14 1.39 -11.44
N VAL A 132 9.45 2.05 -10.32
CA VAL A 132 9.85 1.39 -9.07
C VAL A 132 8.77 0.43 -8.57
N MET A 133 7.48 0.81 -8.66
CA MET A 133 6.37 -0.05 -8.28
C MET A 133 6.29 -1.32 -9.15
N PHE A 134 6.47 -1.21 -10.48
CA PHE A 134 6.49 -2.39 -11.36
C PHE A 134 7.68 -3.31 -11.05
N VAL A 135 8.87 -2.75 -10.82
CA VAL A 135 10.05 -3.53 -10.42
C VAL A 135 9.81 -4.24 -9.09
N ALA A 136 9.25 -3.55 -8.10
CA ALA A 136 8.89 -4.13 -6.80
C ALA A 136 7.84 -5.24 -6.95
N LEU A 137 6.85 -5.07 -7.83
CA LEU A 137 5.83 -6.08 -8.11
C LEU A 137 6.44 -7.34 -8.72
N ILE A 138 7.29 -7.19 -9.74
CA ILE A 138 7.98 -8.29 -10.40
C ILE A 138 8.88 -9.03 -9.40
N ALA A 139 9.63 -8.29 -8.57
CA ALA A 139 10.46 -8.88 -7.53
C ALA A 139 9.62 -9.66 -6.51
N MET A 140 8.47 -9.11 -6.08
CA MET A 140 7.56 -9.79 -5.17
C MET A 140 6.96 -11.06 -5.78
N LEU A 141 6.47 -10.99 -7.02
CA LEU A 141 5.92 -12.15 -7.74
C LEU A 141 6.98 -13.24 -7.96
N THR A 142 8.21 -12.84 -8.31
CA THR A 142 9.33 -13.78 -8.50
C THR A 142 9.71 -14.44 -7.17
N TRP A 143 9.73 -13.68 -6.08
CA TRP A 143 9.98 -14.21 -4.74
C TRP A 143 8.87 -15.16 -4.28
N MET A 144 7.62 -14.79 -4.53
CA MET A 144 6.44 -15.63 -4.29
C MET A 144 6.51 -16.94 -5.09
N TRP A 145 6.89 -16.89 -6.37
CA TRP A 145 7.06 -18.07 -7.20
C TRP A 145 8.19 -18.98 -6.70
N LYS A 146 9.34 -18.40 -6.32
CA LYS A 146 10.49 -19.14 -5.77
C LYS A 146 10.19 -19.83 -4.43
N MET A 147 9.22 -19.31 -3.68
CA MET A 147 8.75 -19.94 -2.43
C MET A 147 7.91 -21.22 -2.66
N GLY A 148 7.64 -21.60 -3.92
CA GLY A 148 6.98 -22.86 -4.25
C GLY A 148 5.46 -22.80 -4.17
N MET A 149 4.87 -21.63 -4.40
CA MET A 149 3.42 -21.51 -4.54
C MET A 149 2.99 -22.00 -5.93
N ARG A 150 2.36 -23.18 -5.98
CA ARG A 150 1.44 -23.59 -7.05
C ARG A 150 0.02 -23.39 -6.56
#